data_AF-A0A0G2IDW6-F1
#
_entry.id   AF-A0A0G2IDW6-F1
#
_cell.length_a   1.000
_cell.length_b   1.000
_cell.length_c   1.000
_cell.angle_alpha   90.00
_cell.angle_beta   90.00
_cell.angle_gamma   90.00
#
_symmetry.space_group_name_H-M   'P 1'
#
loop_
_entity.id
_entity.type
_entity.pdbx_description
1 polymer ?
#
loop_
_entity_poly.entity_id
_entity_poly.type
_entity_poly.pdbx_seq_one_letter_code
_entity_poly.pdbx_strand_id
1 'polypeptide(L)'
;MAYEPLVPALEGFPNVAEFGQRVASYIRRLPDELGDKATISWSMAGKIGKALIGDTTESVEFQEWSKKMFTLMRVNGRASVCREGKPIAIREKLFRILIMAHQECEHGDQKSTSAEVKSYSWVPEKLIREFIKICPTCRLKRRFKPITGPFVCEYDGYNPKDIYHRDFPNWLRPFYDYPCPVCDKSFLRKAVMENHQRT
;
A
#
# COMPACT_ATOMS: atom_id res chain seq x y z
N MET A 1 13.18 15.71 0.12
CA MET A 1 13.14 14.29 -0.29
C MET A 1 12.01 14.10 -1.28
N ALA A 2 12.31 13.81 -2.54
CA ALA A 2 11.32 13.66 -3.59
C ALA A 2 11.03 12.16 -3.83
N TYR A 3 9.77 11.76 -3.67
CA TYR A 3 9.28 10.45 -4.09
C TYR A 3 8.83 10.55 -5.53
N GLU A 4 8.97 9.47 -6.31
CA GLU A 4 8.48 9.41 -7.69
C GLU A 4 6.93 9.45 -7.68
N PRO A 5 6.29 10.51 -8.19
CA PRO A 5 4.83 10.56 -8.25
C PRO A 5 4.33 9.57 -9.30
N LEU A 6 3.27 8.83 -8.98
CA LEU A 6 2.54 8.06 -9.99
C LEU A 6 1.69 9.05 -10.79
N VAL A 7 1.93 9.11 -12.10
CA VAL A 7 1.13 9.90 -13.04
C VAL A 7 0.43 8.92 -13.99
N PRO A 8 -0.91 8.94 -14.07
CA PRO A 8 -1.83 9.76 -13.28
C PRO A 8 -1.94 9.28 -11.81
N ALA A 9 -2.41 10.17 -10.92
CA ALA A 9 -2.71 9.79 -9.55
C ALA A 9 -3.78 8.69 -9.55
N LEU A 10 -3.50 7.57 -8.87
CA LEU A 10 -4.45 6.48 -8.76
C LEU A 10 -5.58 6.88 -7.79
N GLU A 11 -6.78 7.07 -8.33
CA GLU A 11 -7.98 7.36 -7.53
C GLU A 11 -8.18 6.26 -6.46
N GLY A 12 -8.56 6.66 -5.23
CA GLY A 12 -8.73 5.74 -4.09
C GLY A 12 -7.45 5.41 -3.30
N PHE A 13 -6.27 5.85 -3.74
CA PHE A 13 -5.00 5.64 -3.03
C PHE A 13 -4.51 6.87 -2.26
N PRO A 14 -3.62 6.71 -1.25
CA PRO A 14 -3.02 7.85 -0.58
C PRO A 14 -2.22 8.75 -1.52
N ASN A 15 -2.04 10.02 -1.15
CA ASN A 15 -1.13 10.92 -1.86
C ASN A 15 0.33 10.66 -1.44
N VAL A 16 1.25 10.71 -2.40
CA VAL A 16 2.69 10.55 -2.20
C VAL A 16 3.27 11.52 -1.16
N ALA A 17 2.77 12.76 -1.11
CA ALA A 17 3.19 13.77 -0.14
C ALA A 17 2.79 13.39 1.29
N GLU A 18 1.57 12.90 1.49
CA GLU A 18 1.09 12.44 2.80
C GLU A 18 1.89 11.22 3.26
N PHE A 19 2.13 10.25 2.36
CA PHE A 19 2.98 9.11 2.68
C PHE A 19 4.42 9.53 3.00
N GLY A 20 4.98 10.48 2.25
CA GLY A 20 6.30 11.05 2.51
C GLY A 20 6.43 11.63 3.91
N GLN A 21 5.40 12.31 4.43
CA GLN A 21 5.36 12.79 5.81
C GLN A 21 5.35 11.64 6.83
N ARG A 22 4.65 10.53 6.53
CA ARG A 22 4.66 9.32 7.39
C ARG A 22 6.04 8.69 7.44
N VAL A 23 6.75 8.60 6.31
CA VAL A 23 8.11 8.07 6.26
C VAL A 23 9.09 8.98 6.99
N ALA A 24 9.02 10.30 6.78
CA ALA A 24 9.87 11.25 7.50
C ALA A 24 9.66 11.16 9.02
N SER A 25 8.40 11.05 9.46
CA SER A 25 8.05 10.86 10.86
C SER A 25 8.52 9.52 11.43
N TYR A 26 8.52 8.46 10.61
CA TYR A 26 9.06 7.15 10.99
C TYR A 26 10.58 7.23 11.19
N ILE A 27 11.30 7.81 10.24
CA ILE A 27 12.77 7.95 10.31
C ILE A 27 13.18 8.78 11.52
N ARG A 28 12.51 9.90 11.78
CA ARG A 28 12.81 10.78 12.94
C ARG A 28 12.67 10.08 14.29
N ARG A 29 11.89 9.00 14.38
CA ARG A 29 11.67 8.24 15.62
C ARG A 29 12.58 7.01 15.74
N LEU A 30 13.46 6.77 14.78
CA LEU A 30 14.44 5.70 14.89
C LEU A 30 15.57 6.13 15.83
N PRO A 31 16.13 5.22 16.64
CA PRO A 31 17.41 5.43 17.30
C PRO A 31 18.49 5.82 16.29
N ASP A 32 19.42 6.68 16.69
CA ASP A 32 20.51 7.16 15.83
C ASP A 32 21.34 6.01 15.22
N GLU A 33 21.49 4.90 15.96
CA GLU A 33 22.18 3.69 15.53
C GLU A 33 21.49 2.96 14.36
N LEU A 34 20.17 3.11 14.22
CA LEU A 34 19.38 2.51 13.13
C LEU A 34 19.27 3.44 11.92
N GLY A 35 19.41 4.76 12.13
CA GLY A 35 19.54 5.85 11.15
C GLY A 35 19.15 5.55 9.70
N ASP A 36 20.07 5.85 8.77
CA ASP A 36 19.87 5.63 7.33
C ASP A 36 19.88 4.15 6.91
N LYS A 37 20.24 3.24 7.81
CA LYS A 37 20.27 1.80 7.56
C LYS A 37 18.87 1.17 7.64
N ALA A 38 17.94 1.78 8.38
CA ALA A 38 16.58 1.26 8.52
C ALA A 38 15.74 1.39 7.24
N THR A 39 16.01 2.40 6.42
CA THR A 39 15.39 2.56 5.09
C THR A 39 16.45 2.99 4.10
N ILE A 40 16.82 2.12 3.17
CA ILE A 40 17.93 2.37 2.26
C ILE A 40 17.48 3.39 1.20
N SER A 41 18.11 4.56 1.18
CA SER A 41 17.88 5.58 0.14
C SER A 41 18.50 5.17 -1.18
N TRP A 42 18.08 5.82 -2.28
CA TRP A 42 18.68 5.59 -3.59
C TRP A 42 20.20 5.83 -3.59
N SER A 43 20.68 6.88 -2.92
CA SER A 43 22.11 7.18 -2.77
C SER A 43 22.85 6.07 -2.03
N MET A 44 22.29 5.58 -0.91
CA MET A 44 22.86 4.48 -0.14
C MET A 44 22.89 3.18 -0.95
N ALA A 45 21.82 2.86 -1.68
CA ALA A 45 21.78 1.71 -2.57
C ALA A 45 22.85 1.79 -3.68
N GLY A 46 23.11 2.98 -4.21
CA GLY A 46 24.19 3.23 -5.16
C GLY A 46 25.57 2.96 -4.56
N LYS A 47 25.84 3.44 -3.34
CA LYS A 47 27.09 3.17 -2.61
C LYS A 47 27.28 1.68 -2.32
N ILE A 48 26.23 0.99 -1.88
CA ILE A 48 26.24 -0.47 -1.68
C ILE A 48 26.56 -1.17 -3.00
N GLY A 49 25.88 -0.81 -4.09
CA GLY A 49 26.11 -1.39 -5.41
C GLY A 49 27.55 -1.23 -5.89
N LYS A 50 28.14 -0.05 -5.70
CA LYS A 50 29.56 0.21 -5.98
C LYS A 50 30.49 -0.68 -5.14
N ALA A 51 30.26 -0.75 -3.82
CA ALA A 51 31.05 -1.59 -2.92
C ALA A 51 30.97 -3.09 -3.29
N LEU A 52 29.82 -3.55 -3.80
CA LEU A 52 29.63 -4.93 -4.28
C LEU A 52 30.34 -5.22 -5.61
N ILE A 53 30.58 -4.20 -6.44
CA ILE A 53 31.33 -4.30 -7.71
C ILE A 53 32.85 -4.16 -7.46
N GLY A 54 33.27 -3.85 -6.24
CA GLY A 54 34.67 -3.73 -5.85
C GLY A 54 35.22 -2.30 -5.84
N ASP A 55 34.34 -1.29 -5.89
CA ASP A 55 34.73 0.10 -5.71
C ASP A 55 35.22 0.35 -4.28
N THR A 56 36.36 1.03 -4.13
CA THR A 56 37.01 1.32 -2.85
C THR A 56 36.80 2.76 -2.37
N THR A 57 35.87 3.51 -2.95
CA THR A 57 35.60 4.91 -2.56
C THR A 57 35.07 5.09 -1.13
N GLU A 58 34.37 4.09 -0.58
CA GLU A 58 33.80 4.13 0.77
C GLU A 58 34.73 3.45 1.80
N SER A 59 34.48 3.62 3.10
CA SER A 59 35.32 3.02 4.15
C SER A 59 35.34 1.49 4.10
N VAL A 60 36.43 0.88 4.57
CA VAL A 60 36.58 -0.59 4.63
C VAL A 60 35.43 -1.22 5.41
N GLU A 61 35.06 -0.65 6.56
CA GLU A 61 33.92 -1.09 7.37
C GLU A 61 32.60 -1.10 6.58
N PHE A 62 32.36 -0.06 5.78
CA PHE A 62 31.15 0.03 4.95
C PHE A 62 31.15 -1.02 3.84
N GLN A 63 32.30 -1.28 3.22
CA GLN A 63 32.43 -2.29 2.19
C GLN A 63 32.20 -3.70 2.75
N GLU A 64 32.81 -4.02 3.88
CA GLU A 64 32.63 -5.31 4.56
C GLU A 64 31.18 -5.51 4.99
N TRP A 65 30.57 -4.48 5.58
CA TRP A 65 29.14 -4.49 5.91
C TRP A 65 28.28 -4.71 4.67
N SER A 66 28.56 -4.01 3.56
CA SER A 66 27.80 -4.12 2.32
C SER A 66 27.87 -5.54 1.74
N LYS A 67 29.08 -6.11 1.66
CA LYS A 67 29.32 -7.48 1.16
C LYS A 67 28.70 -8.54 2.06
N LYS A 68 28.66 -8.31 3.37
CA LYS A 68 28.04 -9.22 4.34
C LYS A 68 26.52 -9.22 4.27
N MET A 69 25.91 -8.05 4.03
CA MET A 69 24.46 -7.86 4.14
C MET A 69 23.71 -8.01 2.81
N PHE A 70 24.39 -7.77 1.69
CA PHE A 70 23.76 -7.66 0.38
C PHE A 70 24.48 -8.45 -0.71
N THR A 71 23.73 -8.75 -1.76
CA THR A 71 24.24 -9.32 -3.01
C THR A 71 23.77 -8.46 -4.18
N LEU A 72 24.45 -8.59 -5.33
CA LEU A 72 24.04 -7.93 -6.56
C LEU A 72 23.41 -8.98 -7.48
N MET A 73 22.18 -8.72 -7.95
CA MET A 73 21.48 -9.59 -8.90
C MET A 73 20.97 -8.79 -10.09
N ARG A 74 20.77 -9.46 -11.23
CA ARG A 74 20.04 -8.87 -12.37
C ARG A 74 18.55 -9.14 -12.21
N VAL A 75 17.77 -8.08 -12.03
CA VAL A 75 16.31 -8.11 -12.03
C VAL A 75 15.85 -7.33 -13.25
N ASN A 76 15.11 -7.97 -14.16
CA ASN A 76 14.64 -7.38 -15.43
C ASN A 76 15.78 -6.72 -16.24
N GLY A 77 16.95 -7.38 -16.30
CA GLY A 77 18.13 -6.90 -17.02
C GLY A 77 18.91 -5.77 -16.33
N ARG A 78 18.45 -5.27 -15.16
CA ARG A 78 19.13 -4.22 -14.40
C ARG A 78 19.76 -4.78 -13.12
N ALA A 79 20.98 -4.35 -12.84
CA ALA A 79 21.64 -4.66 -11.57
C ALA A 79 20.84 -4.05 -10.41
N SER A 80 20.48 -4.87 -9.43
CA SER A 80 19.72 -4.48 -8.25
C SER A 80 20.41 -5.05 -7.01
N VAL A 81 20.44 -4.25 -5.96
CA VAL A 81 20.90 -4.69 -4.63
C VAL A 81 19.83 -5.60 -4.03
N CYS A 82 20.25 -6.76 -3.56
CA CYS A 82 19.38 -7.81 -3.06
C CYS A 82 19.83 -8.26 -1.68
N ARG A 83 18.90 -8.84 -0.94
CA ARG A 83 19.16 -9.58 0.29
C ARG A 83 18.29 -10.83 0.28
N GLU A 84 18.89 -11.98 0.62
CA GLU A 84 18.17 -13.27 0.68
C GLU A 84 17.41 -13.58 -0.64
N GLY A 85 18.04 -13.26 -1.78
CA GLY A 85 17.47 -13.47 -3.12
C GLY A 85 16.39 -12.48 -3.55
N LYS A 86 16.07 -11.47 -2.73
CA LYS A 86 15.00 -10.48 -3.00
C LYS A 86 15.55 -9.07 -3.17
N PRO A 87 15.04 -8.26 -4.11
CA PRO A 87 15.45 -6.86 -4.24
C PRO A 87 15.13 -6.08 -2.97
N ILE A 88 16.05 -5.23 -2.52
CA ILE A 88 15.78 -4.33 -1.40
C ILE A 88 14.78 -3.26 -1.83
N ALA A 89 13.86 -2.91 -0.94
CA ALA A 89 12.97 -1.79 -1.16
C ALA A 89 13.71 -0.48 -0.91
N ILE A 90 13.93 0.27 -1.99
CA ILE A 90 14.50 1.62 -1.92
C ILE A 90 13.45 2.57 -1.35
N ARG A 91 13.86 3.40 -0.39
CA ARG A 91 13.00 4.35 0.34
C ARG A 91 12.10 5.15 -0.60
N GLU A 92 12.66 5.73 -1.64
CA GLU A 92 11.98 6.56 -2.63
C GLU A 92 10.97 5.77 -3.49
N LYS A 93 11.12 4.44 -3.58
CA LYS A 93 10.21 3.54 -4.31
C LYS A 93 9.18 2.85 -3.41
N LEU A 94 9.29 2.99 -2.08
CA LEU A 94 8.37 2.34 -1.13
C LEU A 94 6.90 2.67 -1.43
N PHE A 95 6.62 3.93 -1.75
CA PHE A 95 5.25 4.35 -2.07
C PHE A 95 4.65 3.55 -3.24
N ARG A 96 5.42 3.42 -4.33
CA ARG A 96 5.02 2.64 -5.51
C ARG A 96 4.85 1.15 -5.20
N ILE A 97 5.79 0.57 -4.46
CA ILE A 97 5.72 -0.84 -4.03
C ILE A 97 4.43 -1.09 -3.23
N LEU A 98 4.12 -0.21 -2.27
CA LEU A 98 2.94 -0.34 -1.42
C LEU A 98 1.64 -0.13 -2.19
N ILE A 99 1.58 0.82 -3.12
CA ILE A 99 0.40 1.00 -3.99
C ILE A 99 0.13 -0.27 -4.79
N MET A 100 1.14 -0.79 -5.49
CA MET A 100 0.98 -1.98 -6.33
C MET A 100 0.51 -3.17 -5.47
N ALA A 101 1.22 -3.47 -4.38
CA ALA A 101 0.85 -4.58 -3.50
C ALA A 101 -0.55 -4.42 -2.89
N HIS A 102 -0.92 -3.20 -2.48
CA HIS A 102 -2.23 -2.94 -1.88
C HIS A 102 -3.37 -2.97 -2.91
N GLN A 103 -3.08 -2.62 -4.16
CA GLN A 103 -4.01 -2.73 -5.29
C GLN A 103 -4.27 -4.20 -5.64
N GLU A 104 -3.23 -5.03 -5.74
CA GLU A 104 -3.36 -6.48 -5.98
C GLU A 104 -4.18 -7.17 -4.87
N CYS A 105 -4.10 -6.64 -3.65
CA CYS A 105 -4.91 -7.08 -2.52
C CYS A 105 -6.33 -6.47 -2.47
N GLU A 106 -6.74 -5.68 -3.47
CA GLU A 106 -8.05 -5.00 -3.53
C GLU A 106 -8.39 -4.20 -2.25
N HIS A 107 -7.42 -3.43 -1.76
CA HIS A 107 -7.51 -2.72 -0.48
C HIS A 107 -7.63 -3.64 0.76
N GLY A 108 -6.96 -4.80 0.71
CA GLY A 108 -6.86 -5.76 1.80
C GLY A 108 -6.19 -5.21 3.06
N ASP A 109 -6.22 -5.99 4.13
CA ASP A 109 -5.68 -5.60 5.42
C ASP A 109 -4.13 -5.56 5.46
N GLN A 110 -3.56 -5.21 6.62
CA GLN A 110 -2.10 -5.17 6.78
C GLN A 110 -1.46 -6.52 6.48
N LYS A 111 -2.08 -7.63 6.90
CA LYS A 111 -1.52 -8.97 6.73
C LYS A 111 -1.45 -9.35 5.25
N SER A 112 -2.51 -9.04 4.50
CA SER A 112 -2.61 -9.31 3.07
C SER A 112 -1.60 -8.45 2.29
N THR A 113 -1.57 -7.14 2.56
CA THR A 113 -0.61 -6.23 1.91
C THR A 113 0.84 -6.60 2.25
N SER A 114 1.12 -6.98 3.50
CA SER A 114 2.45 -7.46 3.91
C SER A 114 2.86 -8.72 3.14
N ALA A 115 1.92 -9.65 2.90
CA ALA A 115 2.19 -10.86 2.12
C ALA A 115 2.69 -10.53 0.69
N GLU A 116 2.05 -9.60 -0.01
CA GLU A 116 2.50 -9.21 -1.36
C GLU A 116 3.79 -8.40 -1.37
N VAL A 117 4.00 -7.58 -0.35
CA VAL A 117 5.25 -6.84 -0.17
C VAL A 117 6.43 -7.78 0.12
N LYS A 118 6.22 -9.03 0.56
CA LYS A 118 7.31 -10.02 0.77
C LYS A 118 8.10 -10.37 -0.49
N SER A 119 7.64 -9.97 -1.67
CA SER A 119 8.43 -9.99 -2.91
C SER A 119 9.68 -9.10 -2.84
N TYR A 120 9.66 -8.09 -1.97
CA TYR A 120 10.78 -7.21 -1.64
C TYR A 120 11.37 -7.54 -0.26
N SER A 121 12.64 -7.20 -0.06
CA SER A 121 13.28 -7.21 1.25
C SER A 121 13.39 -5.78 1.80
N TRP A 122 13.68 -5.65 3.10
CA TRP A 122 13.95 -4.36 3.74
C TRP A 122 12.77 -3.37 3.78
N VAL A 123 11.53 -3.87 3.80
CA VAL A 123 10.32 -3.05 3.97
C VAL A 123 9.88 -3.02 5.44
N PRO A 124 9.82 -1.84 6.10
CA PRO A 124 9.34 -1.77 7.47
C PRO A 124 7.82 -2.01 7.59
N GLU A 125 7.42 -3.01 8.36
CA GLU A 125 6.01 -3.32 8.68
C GLU A 125 5.22 -2.12 9.22
N LYS A 126 5.89 -1.26 10.00
CA LYS A 126 5.28 -0.02 10.51
C LYS A 126 4.87 0.92 9.37
N LEU A 127 5.64 1.00 8.29
CA LEU A 127 5.30 1.83 7.13
C LEU A 127 4.13 1.25 6.33
N ILE A 128 4.04 -0.07 6.20
CA ILE A 128 2.88 -0.74 5.58
C ILE A 128 1.59 -0.36 6.34
N ARG A 129 1.62 -0.45 7.68
CA ARG A 129 0.49 -0.05 8.53
C ARG A 129 0.12 1.41 8.35
N GLU A 130 1.10 2.32 8.37
CA GLU A 130 0.84 3.75 8.22
C GLU A 130 0.28 4.09 6.83
N PHE A 131 0.73 3.40 5.77
CA PHE A 131 0.18 3.53 4.42
C PHE A 131 -1.31 3.15 4.37
N ILE A 132 -1.68 1.98 4.90
CA ILE A 132 -3.08 1.54 4.93
C ILE A 132 -3.94 2.48 5.77
N LYS A 133 -3.38 3.03 6.87
CA LYS A 133 -4.09 3.99 7.72
C LYS A 133 -4.52 5.24 6.95
N ILE A 134 -3.68 5.75 6.04
CA ILE A 134 -3.95 6.96 5.27
C ILE A 134 -4.71 6.69 3.96
N CYS A 135 -4.81 5.44 3.50
CA CYS A 135 -5.57 5.08 2.31
C CYS A 135 -7.04 5.53 2.39
N PRO A 136 -7.51 6.43 1.49
CA PRO A 136 -8.88 6.93 1.49
C PRO A 136 -9.92 5.81 1.43
N THR A 137 -9.76 4.83 0.54
CA THR A 137 -10.67 3.69 0.40
C THR A 137 -10.76 2.87 1.68
N CYS A 138 -9.61 2.51 2.28
CA CYS A 138 -9.60 1.76 3.54
C CYS A 138 -10.13 2.57 4.73
N ARG A 139 -9.94 3.90 4.74
CA ARG A 139 -10.48 4.78 5.79
C ARG A 139 -12.00 4.81 5.74
N LEU A 140 -12.57 4.91 4.54
CA LEU A 140 -14.02 4.89 4.33
C LEU A 140 -14.58 3.52 4.72
N LYS A 141 -14.03 2.41 4.21
CA LYS A 141 -14.43 1.03 4.62
C LYS A 141 -14.42 0.84 6.15
N ARG A 142 -13.44 1.41 6.86
CA ARG A 142 -13.36 1.34 8.33
C ARG A 142 -14.42 2.15 9.07
N ARG A 143 -14.81 3.31 8.53
CA ARG A 143 -15.89 4.13 9.09
C ARG A 143 -17.26 3.47 8.89
N PHE A 144 -17.43 2.77 7.77
CA PHE A 144 -18.65 2.04 7.44
C PHE A 144 -18.62 0.56 7.83
N LYS A 145 -17.85 0.18 8.88
CA LYS A 145 -17.93 -1.19 9.40
C LYS A 145 -19.40 -1.49 9.72
N PRO A 146 -20.01 -2.55 9.17
CA PRO A 146 -21.35 -2.92 9.54
C PRO A 146 -21.35 -3.16 11.05
N ILE A 147 -22.04 -2.31 11.79
CA ILE A 147 -22.50 -2.67 13.12
C ILE A 147 -23.29 -3.96 12.87
N THR A 148 -23.03 -5.00 13.65
CA THR A 148 -23.91 -6.16 13.71
C THR A 148 -25.27 -5.68 14.23
N GLY A 149 -26.11 -5.16 13.34
CA GLY A 149 -27.34 -4.44 13.62
C GLY A 149 -27.93 -3.83 12.33
N PRO A 150 -29.23 -3.53 12.29
CA PRO A 150 -29.88 -2.98 11.10
C PRO A 150 -29.26 -1.61 10.76
N PHE A 151 -28.91 -1.44 9.50
CA PHE A 151 -28.17 -0.29 8.96
C PHE A 151 -28.90 1.03 9.21
N VAL A 152 -28.21 2.00 9.82
CA VAL A 152 -28.53 3.43 9.71
C VAL A 152 -27.22 4.17 9.46
N CYS A 153 -27.12 4.86 8.32
CA CYS A 153 -26.00 5.77 8.04
C CYS A 153 -26.17 7.05 8.87
N GLU A 154 -25.14 7.44 9.61
CA GLU A 154 -25.20 8.54 10.58
C GLU A 154 -25.10 9.94 9.93
N TYR A 155 -24.81 10.03 8.62
CA TYR A 155 -24.68 11.33 7.93
C TYR A 155 -25.98 11.83 7.28
N ASP A 156 -26.93 10.94 6.97
CA ASP A 156 -28.10 11.25 6.16
C ASP A 156 -29.34 10.37 6.44
N GLY A 157 -29.29 9.42 7.38
CA GLY A 157 -30.47 8.67 7.81
C GLY A 157 -31.16 7.88 6.69
N TYR A 158 -30.38 7.25 5.79
CA TYR A 158 -30.86 6.82 4.48
C TYR A 158 -31.98 5.77 4.47
N ASN A 159 -32.99 6.09 3.64
CA ASN A 159 -34.14 5.28 3.24
C ASN A 159 -33.81 4.56 1.91
N PRO A 160 -33.96 3.22 1.79
CA PRO A 160 -33.59 2.41 0.62
C PRO A 160 -34.26 2.76 -0.74
N LYS A 161 -35.05 3.83 -0.83
CA LYS A 161 -35.78 4.25 -2.03
C LYS A 161 -35.26 5.52 -2.69
N ASP A 162 -34.27 6.20 -2.12
CA ASP A 162 -33.84 7.48 -2.65
C ASP A 162 -32.91 7.32 -3.89
N ILE A 163 -32.99 8.29 -4.81
CA ILE A 163 -32.58 8.18 -6.21
C ILE A 163 -31.18 8.75 -6.43
N TYR A 164 -30.65 9.49 -5.43
CA TYR A 164 -29.37 10.19 -5.48
C TYR A 164 -28.13 9.32 -5.19
N HIS A 165 -28.29 8.01 -4.95
CA HIS A 165 -27.14 7.10 -4.79
C HIS A 165 -26.46 6.69 -6.12
N ARG A 166 -26.98 7.14 -7.28
CA ARG A 166 -26.35 6.93 -8.59
C ARG A 166 -24.99 7.61 -8.74
N ASP A 167 -24.76 8.71 -8.00
CA ASP A 167 -23.59 9.57 -8.18
C ASP A 167 -22.37 9.19 -7.31
N PHE A 168 -22.44 8.07 -6.57
CA PHE A 168 -21.24 7.54 -5.94
C PHE A 168 -20.27 6.98 -7.00
N PRO A 169 -18.99 7.39 -6.99
CA PRO A 169 -17.96 6.81 -7.85
C PRO A 169 -17.98 5.29 -7.74
N ASN A 170 -17.85 4.58 -8.86
CA ASN A 170 -18.01 3.11 -8.90
C ASN A 170 -17.14 2.37 -7.86
N TRP A 171 -15.98 2.93 -7.50
CA TRP A 171 -15.04 2.38 -6.51
C TRP A 171 -15.44 2.63 -5.03
N LEU A 172 -16.51 3.40 -4.78
CA LEU A 172 -17.10 3.66 -3.46
C LEU A 172 -18.46 2.98 -3.25
N ARG A 173 -19.04 2.37 -4.30
CA ARG A 173 -20.25 1.58 -4.14
C ARG A 173 -19.89 0.35 -3.28
N PRO A 174 -20.67 0.02 -2.23
CA PRO A 174 -20.47 -1.22 -1.51
C PRO A 174 -20.45 -2.38 -2.51
N PHE A 175 -19.52 -3.32 -2.33
CA PHE A 175 -19.50 -4.56 -3.11
C PHE A 175 -20.80 -5.33 -2.81
N TYR A 176 -21.78 -5.16 -3.67
CA TYR A 176 -23.06 -5.85 -3.60
C TYR A 176 -22.96 -7.06 -4.52
N ASP A 177 -22.67 -8.22 -3.93
CA ASP A 177 -22.40 -9.47 -4.66
C ASP A 177 -23.64 -10.08 -5.36
N TYR A 178 -24.82 -9.45 -5.21
CA TYR A 178 -26.09 -9.95 -5.74
C TYR A 178 -26.80 -8.89 -6.59
N PRO A 179 -26.39 -8.70 -7.85
CA PRO A 179 -27.11 -7.85 -8.79
C PRO A 179 -28.47 -8.46 -9.13
N CYS A 180 -29.48 -7.62 -9.25
CA CYS A 180 -30.79 -8.02 -9.74
C CYS A 180 -30.74 -8.18 -11.26
N PRO A 181 -31.18 -9.32 -11.83
CA PRO A 181 -31.19 -9.52 -13.28
C PRO A 181 -32.30 -8.74 -14.00
N VAL A 182 -33.25 -8.13 -13.27
CA VAL A 182 -34.40 -7.42 -13.85
C VAL A 182 -34.35 -5.91 -13.65
N CYS A 183 -33.42 -5.38 -12.85
CA CYS A 183 -33.19 -3.94 -12.72
C CYS A 183 -31.75 -3.65 -12.27
N ASP A 184 -31.30 -2.38 -12.36
CA ASP A 184 -29.93 -1.97 -12.02
C ASP A 184 -29.60 -1.95 -10.51
N LYS A 185 -30.39 -2.62 -9.66
CA LYS A 185 -30.18 -2.68 -8.21
C LYS A 185 -29.27 -3.85 -7.85
N SER A 186 -28.37 -3.63 -6.90
CA SER A 186 -27.54 -4.69 -6.32
C SER A 186 -27.73 -4.75 -4.81
N PHE A 187 -27.71 -5.96 -4.26
CA PHE A 187 -28.03 -6.23 -2.86
C PHE A 187 -26.85 -6.88 -2.15
N LEU A 188 -26.78 -6.68 -0.83
CA LEU A 188 -25.72 -7.25 0.02
C LEU A 188 -25.94 -8.73 0.33
N ARG A 189 -27.18 -9.23 0.19
CA ARG A 189 -27.55 -10.61 0.49
C ARG A 189 -28.46 -11.17 -0.59
N LYS A 190 -28.19 -12.40 -1.03
CA LYS A 190 -29.01 -13.12 -2.02
C LYS A 190 -30.49 -13.15 -1.65
N ALA A 191 -30.80 -13.49 -0.40
CA ALA A 191 -32.19 -13.58 0.08
C ALA A 191 -32.97 -12.25 -0.04
N VAL A 192 -32.29 -11.10 0.10
CA VAL A 192 -32.93 -9.79 -0.05
C VAL A 192 -33.16 -9.48 -1.53
N MET A 193 -32.22 -9.81 -2.40
CA MET A 193 -32.40 -9.75 -3.86
C MET A 193 -33.54 -10.65 -4.33
N GLU A 194 -33.57 -11.90 -3.87
CA GLU A 194 -34.63 -12.86 -4.20
C GLU A 194 -36.01 -12.41 -3.69
N ASN A 195 -36.08 -11.77 -2.52
CA ASN A 195 -37.34 -11.21 -2.03
C ASN A 195 -37.78 -9.99 -2.85
N HIS A 196 -36.82 -9.14 -3.25
CA HIS A 196 -37.09 -8.02 -4.16
C HIS A 196 -37.58 -8.48 -5.54
N GLN A 197 -37.11 -9.61 -6.06
CA GLN A 197 -37.60 -10.16 -7.33
C GLN A 197 -39.03 -10.68 -7.25
N ARG A 198 -39.55 -10.95 -6.04
CA ARG A 198 -40.91 -11.44 -5.81
C ARG A 198 -41.93 -10.32 -5.62
N THR A 199 -41.47 -9.07 -5.51
CA THR A 199 -42.29 -7.86 -5.38
C THR A 199 -42.28 -7.06 -6.66
#